data_AF-A0A9Q3I7F5-F1
#
_entry.id   AF-A0A9Q3I7F5-F1
#
_cell.length_a   1.000
_cell.length_b   1.000
_cell.length_c   1.000
_cell.angle_alpha   90.00
_cell.angle_beta   90.00
_cell.angle_gamma   90.00
#
_symmetry.space_group_name_H-M   'P 1'
#
loop_
_entity.id
_entity.type
_entity.pdbx_description
1 polymer ?
#
loop_
_entity_poly.entity_id
_entity_poly.type
_entity_poly.pdbx_seq_one_letter_code
_entity_poly.pdbx_strand_id
1 'polypeptide(L)' 'MDLPPSSYHDSLEELWDEGEEPEEIETLMKVVPSDYHQYLDVFSKVKAEKIPPHRAHDNHIKLEGSLPQVGVIYSLSNQE' A
#
# COMPACT_ATOMS: atom_id res chain seq x y z
N MET A 1 11.89 2.28 27.02
CA MET A 1 12.83 1.25 26.53
C MET A 1 12.88 1.47 25.04
N ASP A 2 13.75 2.39 24.63
CA ASP A 2 13.86 2.77 23.22
C ASP A 2 14.57 1.64 22.48
N LEU A 3 13.89 1.09 21.48
CA LEU A 3 14.43 0.00 20.67
C LEU A 3 15.66 0.51 19.90
N PRO A 4 16.73 -0.29 19.79
CA PRO A 4 17.96 0.13 19.12
C PRO A 4 17.69 0.38 17.62
N PRO A 5 18.35 1.38 16.99
CA PRO A 5 18.14 1.73 15.58
C PRO A 5 18.41 0.57 14.60
N SER A 6 19.18 -0.44 15.03
CA SER A 6 19.45 -1.66 14.26
C SER A 6 18.27 -2.63 14.18
N SER A 7 17.27 -2.54 15.06
CA SER A 7 16.09 -3.41 14.99
C SER A 7 15.10 -2.99 13.91
N TYR A 8 15.26 -1.79 13.34
CA TYR A 8 14.43 -1.33 12.21
C TYR A 8 14.91 -1.89 10.87
N HIS A 9 16.18 -2.31 10.77
CA HIS A 9 16.73 -2.87 9.54
C HIS A 9 16.23 -4.31 9.32
N ASP A 10 16.19 -5.10 10.38
CA ASP A 10 15.74 -6.50 10.39
C ASP A 10 14.22 -6.63 10.10
N SER A 11 13.43 -5.60 10.44
CA SER A 11 11.98 -5.59 10.18
C SER A 11 11.59 -5.11 8.77
N LEU A 12 12.54 -4.57 8.01
CA LEU A 12 12.34 -4.07 6.65
C LEU A 12 12.71 -5.12 5.58
N GLU A 13 13.62 -6.04 5.92
CA GLU A 13 13.97 -7.18 5.05
C GLU A 13 12.87 -8.26 5.03
N GLU A 14 12.03 -8.37 6.05
CA GLU A 14 10.84 -9.25 6.05
C GLU A 14 9.67 -8.75 5.16
N LEU A 15 9.78 -7.53 4.60
CA LEU A 15 8.72 -6.90 3.79
C LEU A 15 9.08 -6.77 2.29
N TRP A 16 10.15 -7.41 1.84
CA TRP A 16 10.39 -7.61 0.42
C TRP A 16 9.79 -8.94 0.01
N ASP A 17 8.53 -8.88 -0.43
CA ASP A 17 7.87 -9.96 -1.17
C ASP A 17 8.79 -10.43 -2.31
N GLU A 18 9.08 -11.73 -2.36
CA GLU A 18 9.83 -12.45 -3.42
C GLU A 18 9.11 -12.45 -4.79
N GLY A 19 8.46 -11.34 -5.17
CA GLY A 19 7.55 -11.25 -6.31
C GLY A 19 7.88 -10.17 -7.34
N GLU A 20 9.01 -9.45 -7.21
CA GLU A 20 9.46 -8.55 -8.26
C GLU A 20 10.25 -9.33 -9.31
N GLU A 21 9.61 -9.55 -10.46
CA GLU A 21 10.26 -10.13 -11.63
C GLU A 21 11.44 -9.24 -12.06
N PRO A 22 12.64 -9.82 -12.31
CA PRO A 22 13.84 -9.04 -12.61
C PRO A 22 13.70 -8.17 -13.86
N GLU A 23 12.82 -8.56 -14.79
CA GLU A 23 12.51 -7.80 -16.00
C GLU A 23 11.74 -6.48 -15.71
N GLU A 24 10.89 -6.47 -14.68
CA GLU A 24 10.14 -5.27 -14.27
C GLU A 24 11.09 -4.25 -13.64
N ILE A 25 11.99 -4.69 -12.76
CA ILE A 25 13.00 -3.83 -12.11
C ILE A 25 13.90 -3.16 -13.15
N GLU A 26 14.39 -3.91 -14.14
CA GLU A 26 15.25 -3.35 -15.20
C GLU A 26 14.51 -2.29 -16.04
N THR A 27 13.21 -2.51 -16.26
CA THR A 27 12.36 -1.54 -16.97
C THR A 27 12.14 -0.28 -16.13
N LEU A 28 11.86 -0.44 -14.83
CA LEU A 28 11.64 0.69 -13.92
C LEU A 28 12.91 1.54 -13.75
N MET A 29 14.09 0.93 -13.68
CA MET A 29 15.38 1.66 -13.61
C MET A 29 15.63 2.57 -14.83
N LYS A 30 15.08 2.23 -16.01
CA LYS A 30 15.20 3.02 -17.24
C LYS A 30 14.25 4.22 -17.27
N VAL A 31 13.11 4.12 -16.58
CA VAL A 31 12.02 5.12 -16.62
C VAL A 31 12.06 6.06 -15.41
N VAL A 32 12.37 5.52 -14.24
CA VAL A 32 12.42 6.26 -12.97
C VAL A 32 13.75 7.02 -12.87
N PRO A 33 13.76 8.31 -12.52
CA PRO A 33 14.99 9.06 -12.30
C PRO A 33 15.87 8.43 -11.21
N SER A 34 17.20 8.55 -11.36
CA SER A 34 18.18 7.92 -10.48
C SER A 34 17.99 8.23 -8.99
N ASP A 35 17.56 9.45 -8.68
CA ASP A 35 17.34 9.91 -7.29
C ASP A 35 16.25 9.10 -6.56
N TYR A 36 15.39 8.42 -7.31
CA TYR A 36 14.27 7.63 -6.79
C TYR A 36 14.49 6.12 -6.94
N HIS A 37 15.68 5.66 -7.38
CA HIS A 37 15.96 4.22 -7.51
C HIS A 37 15.92 3.46 -6.18
N GLN A 38 16.01 4.15 -5.03
CA GLN A 38 15.79 3.55 -3.72
C GLN A 38 14.30 3.24 -3.43
N TYR A 39 13.38 3.77 -4.24
CA TYR A 39 11.92 3.63 -4.09
C TYR A 39 11.28 2.89 -5.27
N LEU A 40 12.03 2.05 -5.98
CA LEU A 40 11.49 1.32 -7.14
C LEU A 40 10.29 0.43 -6.78
N ASP A 41 10.25 -0.05 -5.54
CA ASP A 41 9.15 -0.82 -4.97
C ASP A 41 7.81 -0.06 -4.99
N VAL A 42 7.84 1.28 -4.83
CA VAL A 42 6.65 2.14 -4.90
C VAL A 42 6.06 2.18 -6.31
N PHE A 43 6.88 1.93 -7.34
CA PHE A 43 6.47 1.93 -8.73
C PHE A 43 6.08 0.54 -9.27
N SER A 44 6.21 -0.51 -8.45
CA SER A 44 5.78 -1.86 -8.82
C SER A 44 4.27 -1.92 -8.98
N LYS A 45 3.82 -2.45 -10.13
CA LYS A 45 2.38 -2.61 -10.40
C LYS A 45 1.77 -3.66 -9.46
N VAL A 46 2.49 -4.74 -9.23
CA VAL A 46 2.03 -5.85 -8.37
C VAL A 46 1.83 -5.39 -6.94
N LYS A 47 2.76 -4.58 -6.40
CA LYS A 47 2.61 -4.02 -5.04
C LYS A 47 1.48 -2.99 -4.95
N ALA A 48 1.24 -2.22 -6.00
CA ALA A 48 0.16 -1.23 -6.05
C ALA A 48 -1.25 -1.86 -5.99
N GLU A 49 -1.41 -3.10 -6.48
CA GLU A 49 -2.68 -3.84 -6.39
C GLU A 49 -2.94 -4.43 -5.00
N LYS A 50 -1.91 -4.48 -4.13
CA LYS A 50 -2.04 -4.98 -2.75
C LYS A 50 -2.42 -3.86 -1.80
N ILE A 51 -3.31 -4.18 -0.85
CA ILE A 51 -3.66 -3.25 0.22
C ILE A 51 -2.42 -3.07 1.12
N PRO A 52 -1.99 -1.84 1.42
CA PRO A 52 -0.88 -1.61 2.34
C PRO A 52 -1.22 -2.16 3.74
N PRO A 53 -0.21 -2.60 4.51
CA PRO A 53 -0.45 -3.12 5.86
C PRO A 53 -1.09 -2.05 6.75
N HIS A 54 -1.95 -2.51 7.67
CA HIS A 54 -2.57 -1.66 8.69
C HIS A 54 -1.53 -0.86 9.47
N ARG A 55 -1.80 0.43 9.71
CA ARG A 55 -0.89 1.32 10.43
C ARG A 55 -1.52 1.81 11.73
N ALA A 56 -0.67 2.28 12.66
CA ALA A 56 -1.11 2.86 13.93
C ALA A 56 -2.05 4.07 13.79
N HIS A 57 -2.05 4.70 12.60
CA HIS A 57 -2.85 5.87 12.26
C HIS A 57 -4.00 5.57 11.29
N ASP A 58 -4.42 4.31 11.20
CA ASP A 58 -5.64 3.98 10.46
C ASP A 58 -6.83 4.75 11.08
N ASN A 59 -7.64 5.37 10.23
CA ASN A 59 -8.75 6.20 10.69
C ASN A 59 -9.84 5.35 11.33
N HIS A 60 -9.89 5.37 12.66
CA HIS A 60 -10.94 4.70 13.42
C HIS A 60 -12.21 5.55 13.47
N ILE A 61 -13.30 5.04 12.89
CA ILE A 61 -14.62 5.67 12.98
C ILE A 61 -15.24 5.30 14.33
N LYS A 62 -15.32 6.26 15.25
CA LYS A 62 -16.08 6.11 16.49
C LYS A 62 -17.57 6.17 16.16
N LEU A 63 -18.31 5.14 16.55
CA LEU A 63 -19.76 5.11 16.38
C LEU A 63 -20.43 5.84 17.54
N GLU A 64 -21.37 6.73 17.21
CA GLU A 64 -22.20 7.46 18.16
C GLU A 64 -23.69 7.28 17.79
N GLY A 65 -24.55 7.09 18.79
CA GLY A 65 -26.00 6.94 18.58
C GLY A 65 -26.44 5.55 18.08
N SER A 66 -27.61 5.50 17.43
CA SER A 66 -28.19 4.25 16.89
C SER A 66 -27.65 3.93 15.50
N LEU A 67 -27.62 2.63 15.15
CA LEU A 67 -27.22 2.18 13.81
C LEU A 67 -28.07 2.82 12.71
N PRO A 68 -27.48 3.18 11.55
CA PRO A 68 -28.22 3.71 10.42
C PRO A 68 -29.20 2.67 9.87
N GLN A 69 -30.34 3.14 9.34
CA GLN A 69 -31.27 2.27 8.62
C GLN A 69 -30.66 1.85 7.28
N VAL A 70 -30.82 0.58 6.91
CA VAL A 70 -30.37 0.08 5.61
C VAL A 70 -31.24 0.68 4.51
N GLY A 71 -30.64 1.48 3.62
CA GLY A 71 -31.32 2.11 2.49
C GLY A 71 -31.37 1.21 1.24
N VAL A 72 -32.28 1.53 0.31
CA VAL A 72 -32.30 0.90 -1.02
C VAL A 72 -31.24 1.53 -1.91
N ILE A 73 -30.61 0.72 -2.77
CA ILE A 73 -29.70 1.23 -3.80
C ILE A 73 -30.56 1.81 -4.92
N TYR A 74 -30.35 3.10 -5.24
CA TYR A 74 -31.02 3.75 -6.36
C TYR A 74 -30.50 3.21 -7.69
N SER A 75 -31.37 3.07 -8.68
CA SER A 75 -30.98 2.64 -10.03
C SER A 75 -29.99 3.62 -10.64
N LEU A 76 -28.84 3.12 -11.09
CA LEU A 76 -27.88 3.89 -11.88
C LEU A 76 -28.39 3.99 -13.33
N SER A 77 -28.09 5.09 -14.02
CA SER A 77 -28.33 5.20 -15.46
C SER A 77 -27.41 4.23 -16.22
N ASN A 78 -27.83 3.82 -17.41
CA ASN A 78 -26.96 3.01 -18.29
C ASN A 78 -25.70 3.80 -18.67
N GLN A 79 -24.58 3.10 -18.83
CA GLN A 79 -23.41 3.67 -19.51
C GLN A 79 -23.77 3.88 -20.99
N GLU A 80 -23.39 5.04 -21.54
CA GLU A 80 -23.50 5.35 -22.98
C GLU A 80 -22.62 4.44 -23.84
#